data_AF-A0A9R0Q106-F1
#
_entry.id   AF-A0A9R0Q106-F1
#
_cell.length_a   1.000
_cell.length_b   1.000
_cell.length_c   1.000
_cell.angle_alpha   90.00
_cell.angle_beta   90.00
_cell.angle_gamma   90.00
#
_symmetry.space_group_name_H-M   'P 1'
#
loop_
_entity.id
_entity.type
_entity.pdbx_description
1 polymer ?
#
loop_
_entity_poly.entity_id
_entity_poly.type
_entity_poly.pdbx_seq_one_letter_code
_entity_poly.pdbx_strand_id
1 'polypeptide(L)'
;MTTYRVCCFLRRFRPASNEPSEAIGDVFEAYAGADGGSGALGEEALRRFLREVQGEAGDDDVEAAAREVLAFAAEHRLLKKGGGLTVEGFHRWLCSDANAALNPRRGVSSPPA
;
A
#
# COMPACT_ATOMS: atom_id res chain seq x y z
N MET A 1 8.47 -5.24 12.90
CA MET A 1 9.50 -5.02 13.94
C MET A 1 10.60 -6.04 13.69
N THR A 2 11.74 -5.61 13.16
CA THR A 2 12.78 -6.54 12.70
C THR A 2 13.85 -6.68 13.79
N THR A 3 14.14 -7.91 14.19
CA THR A 3 15.14 -8.20 15.21
C THR A 3 16.38 -8.72 14.51
N TYR A 4 17.47 -7.96 14.56
CA TYR A 4 18.74 -8.37 13.94
C TYR A 4 19.68 -8.91 15.02
N ARG A 5 20.33 -10.04 14.72
CA ARG A 5 21.47 -10.53 15.52
C ARG A 5 22.70 -9.74 15.10
N VAL A 6 23.20 -8.90 16.01
CA VAL A 6 24.48 -8.22 15.83
C VAL A 6 25.45 -8.87 16.79
N CYS A 7 26.32 -9.74 16.25
CA CYS A 7 27.20 -10.60 17.02
C CYS A 7 26.41 -11.44 18.04
N CYS A 8 26.68 -11.31 19.34
CA CYS A 8 26.05 -12.09 20.42
C CYS A 8 24.78 -11.45 21.00
N PHE A 9 24.33 -10.31 20.47
CA PHE A 9 23.19 -9.56 21.02
C PHE A 9 22.03 -9.46 20.02
N LEU A 10 20.81 -9.53 20.55
CA LEU A 10 19.60 -9.20 19.80
C LEU A 10 19.35 -7.71 19.91
N ARG A 11 19.50 -6.97 18.80
CA ARG A 11 19.19 -5.54 18.76
C ARG A 11 17.84 -5.35 18.10
N ARG A 12 16.91 -4.72 18.84
CA ARG A 12 15.61 -4.31 18.30
C ARG A 12 15.81 -2.98 17.59
N PHE A 13 15.64 -2.97 16.27
CA PHE A 13 15.62 -1.74 15.51
C PHE A 13 14.16 -1.31 15.35
N ARG A 14 13.88 -0.08 15.75
CA ARG A 14 12.61 0.59 15.48
C ARG A 14 12.82 1.49 14.25
N PRO A 15 11.85 1.57 13.33
CA PRO A 15 11.88 2.61 12.29
C PRO A 15 12.10 3.98 12.93
N ALA A 16 12.90 4.83 12.29
CA ALA A 16 13.18 6.17 12.79
C ALA A 16 11.91 7.05 12.83
N SER A 17 10.97 6.81 11.92
CA SER A 17 9.61 7.35 11.95
C SER A 17 8.64 6.31 11.40
N ASN A 18 7.38 6.39 11.86
CA ASN A 18 6.25 5.67 11.29
C ASN A 18 5.38 6.58 10.40
N GLU A 19 5.78 7.85 10.25
CA GLU A 19 5.07 8.82 9.42
C GLU A 19 5.36 8.57 7.94
N PRO A 20 4.38 8.82 7.05
CA PRO A 20 4.62 8.81 5.62
C PRO A 20 5.71 9.83 5.26
N SER A 21 6.59 9.48 4.33
CA SER A 21 7.50 10.47 3.75
C SER A 21 6.72 11.50 2.93
N GLU A 22 7.29 12.69 2.76
CA GLU A 22 6.70 13.77 1.95
C GLU A 22 6.32 13.29 0.55
N ALA A 23 7.22 12.52 -0.11
CA ALA A 23 6.95 11.93 -1.42
C ALA A 23 5.74 10.98 -1.45
N ILE A 24 5.48 10.21 -0.38
CA ILE A 24 4.29 9.35 -0.29
C ILE A 24 3.04 10.20 -0.10
N GLY A 25 3.14 11.29 0.67
CA GLY A 25 2.09 12.30 0.80
C GLY A 25 1.73 12.92 -0.54
N ASP A 26 2.71 13.33 -1.33
CA ASP A 26 2.51 13.95 -2.65
C ASP A 26 1.79 13.01 -3.62
N VAL A 27 2.19 11.73 -3.66
CA VAL A 27 1.50 10.71 -4.45
C VAL A 27 0.06 10.55 -3.96
N PHE A 28 -0.15 10.43 -2.66
CA PHE A 28 -1.50 10.30 -2.11
C PHE A 28 -2.40 11.48 -2.51
N GLU A 29 -1.92 12.71 -2.35
CA GLU A 29 -2.68 13.93 -2.68
C GLU A 29 -2.96 14.05 -4.18
N ALA A 30 -2.02 13.64 -5.05
CA ALA A 30 -2.24 13.64 -6.49
C ALA A 30 -3.44 12.77 -6.90
N TYR A 31 -3.65 11.64 -6.21
CA TYR A 31 -4.79 10.77 -6.48
C TYR A 31 -6.05 11.13 -5.69
N ALA A 32 -5.93 11.49 -4.40
CA ALA A 32 -7.07 11.84 -3.54
C ALA A 32 -7.66 13.23 -3.84
N GLY A 33 -6.83 14.18 -4.28
CA GLY A 33 -7.25 15.55 -4.60
C GLY A 33 -8.08 15.65 -5.87
N ALA A 34 -7.92 14.71 -6.82
CA ALA A 34 -8.66 14.69 -8.08
C ALA A 34 -10.18 14.50 -7.90
N ASP A 35 -10.61 13.82 -6.83
CA ASP A 35 -12.01 13.45 -6.59
C ASP A 35 -12.71 14.35 -5.56
N GLY A 36 -12.24 15.59 -5.38
CA GLY A 36 -12.96 16.61 -4.59
C GLY A 36 -12.52 16.78 -3.14
N GLY A 37 -11.26 16.47 -2.81
CA GLY A 37 -10.60 17.00 -1.61
C GLY A 37 -11.07 16.42 -0.27
N SER A 38 -11.61 15.20 -0.23
CA SER A 38 -12.09 14.58 1.02
C SER A 38 -10.96 14.21 2.01
N GLY A 39 -9.70 14.34 1.60
CA GLY A 39 -8.51 13.88 2.34
C GLY A 39 -8.54 12.37 2.57
N ALA A 40 -9.18 11.63 1.66
CA ALA A 40 -9.28 10.18 1.61
C ALA A 40 -9.20 9.76 0.15
N LEU A 41 -8.50 8.65 -0.12
CA LEU A 41 -8.44 8.06 -1.43
C LEU A 41 -9.70 7.21 -1.65
N GLY A 42 -10.52 7.63 -2.62
CA GLY A 42 -11.72 6.90 -3.03
C GLY A 42 -11.39 5.61 -3.79
N GLU A 43 -12.43 4.80 -4.04
CA GLU A 43 -12.27 3.51 -4.72
C GLU A 43 -11.80 3.69 -6.18
N GLU A 44 -12.38 4.64 -6.92
CA GLU A 44 -11.97 4.98 -8.27
C GLU A 44 -10.53 5.52 -8.33
N ALA A 45 -10.16 6.45 -7.43
CA ALA A 45 -8.79 6.94 -7.34
C ALA A 45 -7.78 5.82 -7.01
N LEU A 46 -8.14 4.89 -6.13
CA LEU A 46 -7.33 3.73 -5.80
C LEU A 46 -7.15 2.81 -7.02
N ARG A 47 -8.22 2.51 -7.76
CA ARG A 47 -8.13 1.74 -9.00
C ARG A 47 -7.23 2.42 -10.03
N ARG A 48 -7.30 3.74 -10.15
CA ARG A 48 -6.41 4.53 -11.02
C ARG A 48 -4.95 4.40 -10.58
N PHE A 49 -4.67 4.53 -9.28
CA PHE A 49 -3.33 4.35 -8.72
C PHE A 49 -2.77 2.94 -8.99
N LEU A 50 -3.59 1.90 -8.79
CA LEU A 50 -3.19 0.50 -9.02
C LEU A 50 -2.84 0.26 -10.49
N ARG A 51 -3.60 0.84 -11.42
CA ARG A 51 -3.34 0.72 -12.85
C ARG A 51 -2.09 1.50 -13.30
N GLU A 52 -1.96 2.75 -12.86
CA GLU A 52 -0.91 3.66 -13.35
C GLU A 52 0.45 3.45 -12.67
N VAL A 53 0.46 3.15 -11.37
CA VAL A 53 1.69 3.08 -10.57
C VAL A 53 2.11 1.64 -10.28
N GLN A 54 1.18 0.79 -9.85
CA GLN A 54 1.49 -0.62 -9.55
C GLN A 54 1.55 -1.48 -10.82
N GLY A 55 0.97 -1.01 -11.93
CA GLY A 55 0.97 -1.73 -13.20
C GLY A 55 0.05 -2.95 -13.21
N GLU A 56 -0.96 -2.98 -12.35
CA GLU A 56 -1.98 -4.03 -12.36
C GLU A 56 -2.72 -4.02 -13.70
N ALA A 57 -2.72 -5.17 -14.38
CA ALA A 57 -3.17 -5.30 -15.76
C ALA A 57 -4.46 -6.12 -15.83
N GLY A 58 -5.50 -5.55 -16.45
CA GLY A 58 -6.83 -6.15 -16.52
C GLY A 58 -7.73 -5.65 -15.40
N ASP A 59 -9.00 -5.42 -15.72
CA ASP A 59 -9.95 -4.83 -14.77
C ASP A 59 -10.20 -5.77 -13.57
N ASP A 60 -10.26 -7.09 -13.78
CA ASP A 60 -10.45 -8.06 -12.70
C ASP A 60 -9.28 -8.06 -11.69
N ASP A 61 -8.04 -7.92 -12.16
CA ASP A 61 -6.84 -7.84 -11.30
C ASP A 61 -6.86 -6.54 -10.48
N VAL A 62 -7.23 -5.41 -11.11
CA VAL A 62 -7.35 -4.11 -10.45
C VAL A 62 -8.46 -4.13 -9.38
N GLU A 63 -9.61 -4.73 -9.68
CA GLU A 63 -10.71 -4.88 -8.72
C GLU A 63 -10.33 -5.75 -7.52
N ALA A 64 -9.68 -6.89 -7.79
CA ALA A 64 -9.20 -7.78 -6.75
C ALA A 64 -8.19 -7.08 -5.84
N ALA A 65 -7.21 -6.39 -6.43
CA ALA A 65 -6.21 -5.62 -5.69
C ALA A 65 -6.84 -4.50 -4.85
N ALA A 66 -7.75 -3.71 -5.44
CA ALA A 66 -8.46 -2.65 -4.73
C ALA A 66 -9.23 -3.18 -3.51
N ARG A 67 -9.90 -4.33 -3.66
CA ARG A 67 -10.61 -5.00 -2.56
C ARG A 67 -9.66 -5.48 -1.47
N GLU A 68 -8.50 -6.03 -1.83
CA GLU A 68 -7.48 -6.46 -0.86
C GLU A 68 -6.91 -5.26 -0.08
N VAL A 69 -6.65 -4.13 -0.73
CA VAL A 69 -6.22 -2.88 -0.06
C VAL A 69 -7.26 -2.39 0.94
N LEU A 70 -8.54 -2.32 0.53
CA LEU A 70 -9.63 -1.85 1.40
C LEU A 70 -9.88 -2.81 2.56
N ALA A 71 -9.76 -4.11 2.35
CA ALA A 71 -9.86 -5.12 3.40
C ALA A 71 -8.75 -4.93 4.44
N PHE A 72 -7.49 -4.79 3.99
CA PHE A 72 -6.36 -4.49 4.87
C PHE A 72 -6.62 -3.22 5.70
N ALA A 73 -7.06 -2.14 5.05
CA ALA A 73 -7.32 -0.89 5.74
C ALA A 73 -8.48 -0.99 6.74
N ALA A 74 -9.53 -1.77 6.42
CA ALA A 74 -10.64 -2.02 7.34
C ALA A 74 -10.19 -2.80 8.59
N GLU A 75 -9.41 -3.87 8.41
CA GLU A 75 -8.85 -4.68 9.49
C GLU A 75 -8.00 -3.84 10.46
N HIS A 76 -7.27 -2.87 9.92
CA HIS A 76 -6.42 -1.97 10.70
C HIS A 76 -7.10 -0.68 11.14
N ARG A 77 -8.39 -0.48 10.85
CA ARG A 77 -9.17 0.74 11.18
C ARG A 77 -8.59 2.02 10.57
N LEU A 78 -8.07 1.92 9.34
CA LEU A 78 -7.42 3.00 8.60
C LEU A 78 -8.31 3.60 7.50
N LEU A 79 -9.61 3.28 7.53
CA LEU A 79 -10.62 3.86 6.64
C LEU A 79 -11.26 5.08 7.29
N LYS A 80 -11.53 6.11 6.48
CA LYS A 80 -12.34 7.26 6.87
C LYS A 80 -13.81 6.89 6.92
N LYS A 81 -14.60 7.68 7.66
CA LYS A 81 -16.06 7.56 7.69
C LYS A 81 -16.59 7.82 6.28
N GLY A 82 -17.07 6.77 5.60
CA GLY A 82 -17.44 6.81 4.18
C GLY A 82 -16.65 5.84 3.28
N GLY A 83 -15.68 5.09 3.81
CA GLY A 83 -15.01 4.00 3.10
C GLY A 83 -13.72 4.36 2.37
N GLY A 84 -13.32 5.63 2.37
CA GLY A 84 -12.07 6.07 1.74
C GLY A 84 -10.82 5.70 2.54
N LEU A 85 -9.73 5.38 1.84
CA LEU A 85 -8.44 5.04 2.44
C LEU A 85 -7.73 6.32 2.93
N THR A 86 -7.29 6.33 4.18
CA THR A 86 -6.51 7.46 4.73
C THR A 86 -5.05 7.42 4.25
N VAL A 87 -4.34 8.55 4.35
CA VAL A 87 -2.90 8.61 4.05
C VAL A 87 -2.09 7.64 4.91
N GLU A 88 -2.45 7.46 6.19
CA GLU A 88 -1.84 6.46 7.06
C GLU A 88 -2.15 5.03 6.58
N GLY A 89 -3.39 4.79 6.15
CA GLY A 89 -3.83 3.54 5.52
C GLY A 89 -3.00 3.19 4.29
N PHE A 90 -2.87 4.15 3.39
CA PHE A 90 -2.10 4.03 2.17
C PHE A 90 -0.63 3.73 2.45
N HIS A 91 0.02 4.51 3.32
CA HIS A 91 1.41 4.30 3.71
C HIS A 91 1.63 2.92 4.34
N ARG A 92 0.77 2.52 5.30
CA ARG A 92 0.90 1.22 5.97
C ARG A 92 0.70 0.07 5.00
N TRP A 93 -0.26 0.18 4.08
CA TRP A 93 -0.49 -0.83 3.06
C TRP A 93 0.72 -0.97 2.13
N LEU A 94 1.25 0.14 1.61
CA LEU A 94 2.43 0.15 0.73
C LEU A 94 3.63 -0.57 1.35
N CYS A 95 3.80 -0.45 2.67
CA CYS A 95 4.89 -1.07 3.41
C CYS A 95 4.55 -2.43 4.04
N SER A 96 3.36 -2.98 3.76
CA SER A 96 2.92 -4.27 4.30
C SER A 96 3.17 -5.42 3.33
N ASP A 97 3.09 -6.65 3.85
CA ASP A 97 3.15 -7.86 3.03
C ASP A 97 1.95 -7.98 2.07
N ALA A 98 0.86 -7.23 2.30
CA ALA A 98 -0.28 -7.15 1.37
C ALA A 98 0.07 -6.39 0.07
N ASN A 99 1.16 -5.63 0.05
CA ASN A 99 1.73 -5.00 -1.14
C ASN A 99 3.12 -5.56 -1.43
N ALA A 100 3.31 -6.87 -1.27
CA ALA A 100 4.58 -7.51 -1.57
C ALA A 100 4.92 -7.36 -3.06
N ALA A 101 6.14 -6.90 -3.36
CA ALA A 101 6.63 -6.70 -4.73
C ALA A 101 6.59 -7.97 -5.60
N LEU A 102 6.53 -9.14 -4.97
CA LEU A 102 6.37 -10.42 -5.63
C LEU A 102 4.97 -10.93 -5.32
N ASN A 103 4.10 -10.93 -6.33
CA ASN A 103 2.79 -11.55 -6.20
C ASN A 103 2.96 -13.08 -6.10
N PRO A 104 2.65 -13.72 -4.95
CA PRO A 104 2.86 -15.15 -4.78
C PRO A 104 1.99 -15.99 -5.73
N ARG A 105 0.93 -15.41 -6.30
CA ARG A 105 0.07 -16.08 -7.30
C ARG A 105 0.66 -16.07 -8.70
N ARG A 106 1.59 -15.16 -9.02
CA ARG A 106 2.13 -15.01 -10.38
C ARG A 106 3.30 -15.93 -10.69
N GLY A 107 3.89 -16.61 -9.70
CA GLY A 107 5.01 -17.55 -9.90
C GLY A 107 6.28 -16.86 -10.41
N VAL A 108 7.42 -17.12 -9.78
CA VAL A 108 8.69 -16.59 -10.28
C VAL A 108 9.11 -17.43 -11.48
N SER A 109 8.77 -17.00 -12.70
CA SER A 109 9.40 -17.58 -13.89
C SER A 109 10.84 -17.08 -13.94
N SER A 110 11.79 -17.99 -13.76
CA SER A 110 13.20 -17.68 -14.01
C SER A 110 13.36 -17.46 -15.52
N PRO A 111 14.08 -16.42 -15.97
CA PRO A 111 14.40 -16.29 -17.39
C PRO A 111 15.23 -17.52 -17.83
N PRO A 112 15.00 -18.04 -19.05
CA PRO A 112 15.82 -19.13 -19.57
C PRO A 112 17.28 -18.67 -19.67
N ALA A 113 18.19 -19.54 -19.25
CA ALA A 113 19.64 -19.36 -19.28
C ALA A 113 20.20 -19.29 -20.71
#